data_AF-A0ABC8LJL6-F1
#
_entry.id   AF-A0ABC8LJL6-F1
#
_cell.length_a   1.000
_cell.length_b   1.000
_cell.length_c   1.000
_cell.angle_alpha   90.00
_cell.angle_beta   90.00
_cell.angle_gamma   90.00
#
_symmetry.space_group_name_H-M   'P 1'
#
loop_
_entity.id
_entity.type
_entity.pdbx_description
1 polymer ?
#
loop_
_entity_poly.entity_id
_entity_poly.type
_entity_poly.pdbx_seq_one_letter_code
_entity_poly.pdbx_strand_id
1 'polypeptide(L)'
;MYNVLGNIFELSSKYIPPIQPVGRGAYGIVCCATNSETNEEVAIKKIANAFDNRVDAKRTLREIKLLCHMDHDNVISDPISIDE
;
A
#
# COMPACT_ATOMS: atom_id res chain seq x y z
N MET A 1 7.48 -3.38 12.66
CA MET A 1 6.04 -3.51 12.99
C MET A 1 5.58 -2.20 13.60
N TYR A 2 4.53 -1.58 13.04
CA TYR A 2 4.05 -0.27 13.46
C TYR A 2 2.56 -0.31 13.77
N ASN A 3 2.13 0.28 14.89
CA ASN A 3 0.71 0.42 15.22
C ASN A 3 0.18 1.74 14.70
N VAL A 4 -0.66 1.69 13.66
CA VAL A 4 -1.29 2.86 13.05
C VAL A 4 -2.80 2.77 13.27
N LEU A 5 -3.35 3.62 14.15
CA LEU A 5 -4.79 3.65 14.48
C LEU A 5 -5.35 2.26 14.87
N GLY A 6 -4.62 1.52 15.70
CA GLY A 6 -5.01 0.18 16.16
C GLY A 6 -4.79 -0.93 15.14
N ASN A 7 -4.13 -0.64 14.01
CA ASN A 7 -3.83 -1.62 12.97
C ASN A 7 -2.32 -1.85 12.90
N ILE A 8 -1.93 -3.12 12.93
CA ILE A 8 -0.53 -3.53 12.85
C ILE A 8 -0.07 -3.50 11.39
N PHE A 9 0.92 -2.66 11.07
CA PHE A 9 1.60 -2.65 9.80
C PHE A 9 2.92 -3.41 9.92
N GLU A 10 3.04 -4.50 9.19
CA GLU A 10 4.28 -5.26 9.03
C GLU A 10 4.97 -4.77 7.76
N LEU A 11 5.89 -3.83 7.94
CA LEU A 11 6.65 -3.22 6.86
C LEU A 11 8.10 -3.73 6.87
N SER A 12 8.72 -3.78 5.69
CA SER A 12 10.17 -3.97 5.55
C SER A 12 10.93 -2.87 6.29
N SER A 13 12.16 -3.15 6.72
CA SER A 13 13.02 -2.23 7.49
C SER A 13 13.37 -0.95 6.74
N LYS A 14 13.27 -0.94 5.40
CA LYS A 14 13.48 0.27 4.58
C LYS A 14 12.43 1.36 4.79
N TYR A 15 11.25 1.01 5.33
CA TYR A 15 10.22 2.00 5.64
C TYR A 15 10.40 2.50 7.07
N ILE A 16 10.94 3.72 7.18
CA ILE A 16 11.34 4.32 8.45
C ILE A 16 10.28 5.28 9.00
N PRO A 17 10.22 5.49 10.33
CA PRO A 17 9.34 6.48 10.93
C PRO A 17 9.67 7.92 10.47
N PRO A 18 8.67 8.82 10.46
CA PRO A 18 7.31 8.61 10.95
C PRO A 18 6.42 7.84 9.95
N ILE A 19 5.68 6.85 10.44
CA ILE A 19 4.61 6.18 9.68
C ILE A 19 3.31 6.87 10.02
N GLN A 20 2.76 7.68 9.11
CA GLN A 20 1.60 8.53 9.40
C GLN A 20 0.36 8.04 8.66
N PRO A 21 -0.81 7.91 9.30
CA PRO A 21 -2.04 7.58 8.62
C PRO A 21 -2.46 8.74 7.69
N VAL A 22 -2.74 8.42 6.42
CA VAL A 22 -3.21 9.40 5.43
C VAL A 22 -4.62 9.11 4.92
N GLY A 23 -5.11 7.88 5.08
CA GLY A 23 -6.46 7.54 4.63
C GLY A 23 -7.03 6.29 5.29
N ARG A 24 -8.36 6.22 5.34
CA ARG A 24 -9.13 5.03 5.71
C ARG A 24 -10.16 4.75 4.64
N GLY A 25 -10.28 3.49 4.24
CA GLY A 25 -11.29 3.03 3.29
C GLY A 25 -11.95 1.75 3.75
N ALA A 26 -12.90 1.26 2.96
CA ALA A 26 -13.64 0.02 3.23
C ALA A 26 -12.72 -1.20 3.38
N TYR A 27 -11.55 -1.17 2.73
CA TYR A 27 -10.62 -2.29 2.66
C TYR A 27 -9.40 -2.17 3.59
N GLY A 28 -9.26 -1.05 4.33
CA GLY A 28 -8.18 -0.89 5.30
C GLY A 28 -7.67 0.54 5.44
N ILE A 29 -6.39 0.66 5.77
CA ILE A 29 -5.73 1.93 6.11
C ILE A 29 -4.59 2.19 5.12
N VAL A 30 -4.44 3.45 4.74
CA VAL A 30 -3.29 3.97 4.00
C VAL A 30 -2.44 4.80 4.95
N CYS A 31 -1.13 4.55 4.97
CA CYS A 31 -0.16 5.40 5.64
C CYS A 31 0.87 5.95 4.64
N CYS A 32 1.48 7.09 4.94
CA CYS A 32 2.71 7.51 4.30
C CYS A 32 3.91 7.07 5.12
N ALA A 33 5.01 6.78 4.41
CA ALA A 33 6.31 6.46 4.98
C ALA A 33 7.42 6.89 4.01
N THR A 34 8.62 7.13 4.54
CA THR A 34 9.81 7.34 3.71
C THR A 34 10.49 6.00 3.48
N ASN A 35 10.80 5.69 2.21
CA ASN A 35 11.73 4.63 1.86
C ASN A 35 13.16 5.14 2.07
N SER A 36 13.91 4.56 3.02
CA SER A 36 15.27 4.99 3.33
C SER A 36 16.30 4.69 2.24
N GLU A 37 15.98 3.81 1.29
CA GLU A 37 16.88 3.44 0.20
C GLU A 37 16.81 4.45 -0.95
N THR A 38 15.60 4.90 -1.29
CA THR A 38 15.36 5.86 -2.38
C THR A 38 15.17 7.30 -1.89
N ASN A 39 14.93 7.51 -0.59
CA ASN A 39 14.48 8.76 0.02
C ASN A 39 13.14 9.28 -0.52
N GLU A 40 12.33 8.41 -1.12
CA GLU A 40 11.01 8.77 -1.62
C GLU A 40 9.93 8.58 -0.55
N GLU A 41 8.96 9.49 -0.54
CA GLU A 41 7.73 9.31 0.23
C GLU A 41 6.75 8.43 -0.55
N VAL A 42 6.30 7.36 0.10
CA VAL A 42 5.37 6.39 -0.50
C VAL A 42 4.09 6.28 0.30
N ALA A 43 2.99 5.97 -0.39
CA ALA A 43 1.72 5.61 0.24
C ALA A 43 1.58 4.09 0.31
N ILE A 44 1.45 3.55 1.52
CA ILE A 44 1.32 2.12 1.78
C ILE A 44 -0.12 1.81 2.18
N LYS A 45 -0.83 1.07 1.33
CA LYS A 45 -2.22 0.63 1.55
C LYS A 45 -2.25 -0.78 2.12
N LYS A 46 -2.60 -0.92 3.40
CA LYS A 46 -2.88 -2.23 4.00
C LYS A 46 -4.28 -2.69 3.60
N ILE A 47 -4.36 -3.80 2.86
CA ILE A 47 -5.63 -4.45 2.50
C ILE A 47 -5.93 -5.54 3.52
N ALA A 48 -6.92 -5.31 4.39
CA ALA A 48 -7.36 -6.30 5.35
C ALA A 48 -8.19 -7.38 4.66
N ASN A 49 -8.06 -8.64 5.09
CA ASN A 49 -8.92 -9.74 4.68
C ASN A 49 -9.01 -9.91 3.15
N ALA A 50 -7.94 -9.56 2.42
CA ALA A 50 -7.91 -9.49 0.96
C ALA A 50 -8.31 -10.81 0.28
N PHE A 51 -8.15 -11.93 0.97
CA PHE A 51 -8.39 -13.28 0.45
C PHE A 51 -9.59 -14.00 1.06
N ASP A 52 -10.29 -13.37 2.02
CA ASP A 52 -11.43 -13.98 2.71
C ASP A 52 -12.65 -14.15 1.79
N ASN A 53 -12.78 -13.24 0.82
CA ASN A 53 -13.84 -13.25 -0.17
C ASN A 53 -13.26 -13.25 -1.59
N ARG A 54 -13.68 -14.21 -2.40
CA ARG A 54 -13.29 -14.33 -3.81
C ARG A 54 -13.60 -13.07 -4.63
N VAL A 55 -14.67 -12.34 -4.31
CA VAL A 55 -15.01 -11.09 -5.00
C VAL A 55 -14.00 -10.00 -4.68
N ASP A 56 -13.64 -9.83 -3.40
CA ASP A 56 -12.67 -8.82 -2.97
C ASP A 56 -11.26 -9.16 -3.43
N ALA A 57 -10.87 -10.44 -3.39
CA ALA A 57 -9.61 -10.92 -3.96
C ALA A 57 -9.49 -10.58 -5.46
N LYS A 58 -10.56 -10.82 -6.24
CA LYS A 58 -10.60 -10.44 -7.66
C LYS A 58 -10.54 -8.94 -7.87
N ARG A 59 -11.19 -8.14 -7.01
CA ARG A 59 -11.16 -6.67 -7.07
C ARG A 59 -9.75 -6.14 -6.80
N THR A 60 -9.10 -6.62 -5.74
CA THR A 60 -7.72 -6.28 -5.40
C THR A 60 -6.75 -6.66 -6.52
N LEU A 61 -6.86 -7.88 -7.06
CA LEU A 61 -6.03 -8.31 -8.19
C LEU A 61 -6.25 -7.45 -9.43
N ARG A 62 -7.50 -7.04 -9.70
CA ARG A 62 -7.82 -6.17 -10.83
C ARG A 62 -7.24 -4.78 -10.64
N GLU A 63 -7.31 -4.20 -9.44
CA GLU A 63 -6.70 -2.90 -9.10
C GLU A 63 -5.20 -2.95 -9.37
N ILE A 64 -4.51 -3.95 -8.81
CA ILE A 64 -3.08 -4.19 -9.05
C ILE A 64 -2.78 -4.28 -10.54
N LYS A 65 -3.47 -5.19 -11.26
CA LYS A 65 -3.19 -5.41 -12.68
C LYS A 65 -3.43 -4.14 -13.50
N LEU A 66 -4.51 -3.41 -13.26
CA LEU A 66 -4.76 -2.18 -13.99
C LEU A 66 -3.64 -1.18 -13.77
N LEU A 67 -3.23 -0.94 -12.52
CA LEU A 67 -2.18 0.02 -12.22
C LEU A 67 -0.82 -0.39 -12.80
N CYS A 68 -0.46 -1.67 -12.81
CA CYS A 68 0.76 -2.15 -13.46
C CYS A 68 0.75 -2.03 -15.01
N HIS A 69 -0.42 -1.93 -15.64
CA HIS A 69 -0.55 -1.79 -17.11
C HIS A 69 -0.75 -0.34 -17.57
N MET A 70 -0.92 0.60 -16.64
CA MET A 70 -1.11 2.02 -16.96
C MET A 70 0.23 2.74 -16.81
N ASP A 71 0.63 3.45 -17.85
CA ASP A 71 1.83 4.29 -17.86
C ASP A 71 1.43 5.66 -18.42
N HIS A 72 1.07 6.57 -17.51
CA HIS A 72 0.56 7.89 -17.85
C HIS A 72 0.67 8.84 -16.65
N ASP A 73 1.20 10.06 -16.84
CA ASP A 73 1.46 11.04 -15.76
C ASP A 73 0.28 11.31 -14.81
N ASN A 74 -0.94 11.29 -15.35
CA ASN A 74 -2.18 11.51 -14.59
C ASN A 74 -2.78 10.24 -13.95
N VAL A 75 -2.09 9.10 -14.01
CA VAL A 75 -2.51 7.83 -13.42
C VAL A 75 -1.42 7.35 -12.49
N ILE A 76 -1.79 6.99 -11.25
CA ILE A 76 -0.83 6.45 -10.30
C ILE A 76 -0.23 5.15 -10.86
N SER A 77 1.10 5.08 -10.89
CA SER A 77 1.86 3.93 -11.38
C SER A 77 2.13 2.92 -10.26
N ASP A 78 2.29 1.66 -10.69
CA ASP A 78 2.71 0.46 -9.95
C ASP A 78 2.52 0.43 -8.41
N PRO A 79 1.48 -0.26 -7.90
CA PRO A 79 1.25 -0.42 -6.46
C PRO A 79 2.16 -1.48 -5.82
N ILE A 80 3.00 -2.17 -6.62
CA ILE A 80 3.89 -3.26 -6.20
C ILE A 80 5.33 -2.93 -6.63
N SER A 81 5.79 -1.72 -6.40
CA SER A 81 7.22 -1.48 -6.13
C SER A 81 7.60 -2.15 -4.79
N ILE A 82 7.42 -3.47 -4.73
CA ILE A 82 8.20 -4.37 -3.91
C ILE A 82 9.54 -4.43 -4.64
N ASP A 83 10.45 -3.53 -4.29
CA ASP A 83 11.86 -3.80 -4.57
C ASP A 83 12.16 -5.18 -3.94
N GLU A 84 12.68 -6.09 -4.76
CA GLU A 84 12.98 -7.51 -4.48
C GLU A 84 13.59 -7.77 -3.09
#